data_AF-A0A969HWH9-F1
#
_entry.id   AF-A0A969HWH9-F1
#
_cell.length_a   1.000
_cell.length_b   1.000
_cell.length_c   1.000
_cell.angle_alpha   90.00
_cell.angle_beta   90.00
_cell.angle_gamma   90.00
#
_symmetry.space_group_name_H-M   'P 1'
#
loop_
_entity.id
_entity.type
_entity.pdbx_description
1 polymer ?
#
loop_
_entity_poly.entity_id
_entity_poly.type
_entity_poly.pdbx_seq_one_letter_code
_entity_poly.pdbx_strand_id
1 'polypeptide(L)'
;MIHCCEEEQVMEIVTSWMRQGIEQGREEGRAEGRAEGREQGMTDLIIMQLMQRFGPLAEADTAHIRRLSGAQLQQLGMQVLQFAGPADLTAWLQAQPPRVPAE
;
A
#
# COMPACT_ATOMS: atom_id res chain seq x y z
N MET A 1 25.78 -6.58 50.39
CA MET A 1 24.61 -7.24 49.79
C MET A 1 23.70 -6.17 49.19
N ILE A 2 24.21 -5.40 48.22
CA ILE A 2 23.50 -4.30 47.52
C ILE A 2 23.80 -4.37 46.01
N HIS A 3 24.98 -4.89 45.63
CA HIS A 3 25.42 -5.10 44.25
C HIS A 3 24.56 -6.05 43.38
N CYS A 4 23.70 -6.90 43.95
CA CYS A 4 22.88 -7.84 43.16
C CYS A 4 21.60 -7.20 42.62
N CYS A 5 21.13 -6.12 43.23
CA CYS A 5 19.81 -5.53 42.97
C CYS A 5 19.82 -4.56 41.77
N GLU A 6 20.99 -4.03 41.40
CA GLU A 6 21.16 -3.15 40.24
C GLU A 6 21.24 -3.94 38.93
N GLU A 7 21.90 -5.10 38.93
CA GLU A 7 21.97 -5.98 37.75
C GLU A 7 20.60 -6.62 37.41
N GLU A 8 19.78 -6.95 38.42
CA GLU A 8 18.42 -7.46 38.22
C GLU A 8 17.51 -6.42 37.56
N GLN A 9 17.54 -5.16 37.99
CA GLN A 9 16.74 -4.09 37.41
C GLN A 9 17.14 -3.79 35.96
N VAL A 10 18.45 -3.79 35.65
CA VAL A 10 18.94 -3.61 34.28
C VAL A 10 18.51 -4.79 33.39
N MET A 11 18.55 -6.02 33.91
CA MET A 11 18.10 -7.21 33.18
C MET A 11 16.59 -7.19 32.89
N GLU A 12 15.78 -6.75 33.85
CA GLU A 12 14.32 -6.61 33.70
C GLU A 12 13.96 -5.51 32.68
N ILE A 13 14.64 -4.37 32.72
CA ILE A 13 14.44 -3.28 31.76
C ILE A 13 14.81 -3.76 30.34
N VAL A 14 16.00 -4.33 30.14
CA VAL A 14 16.46 -4.79 28.83
C VAL A 14 15.53 -5.87 28.24
N THR A 15 15.06 -6.81 29.06
CA THR A 15 14.10 -7.83 28.62
C THR A 15 12.71 -7.26 28.29
N SER A 16 12.26 -6.24 29.01
CA SER A 16 11.01 -5.53 28.72
C SER A 16 11.06 -4.82 27.37
N TRP A 17 12.08 -3.98 27.12
CA TRP A 17 12.23 -3.26 25.86
C TRP A 17 12.42 -4.19 24.66
N MET A 18 13.15 -5.30 24.82
CA MET A 18 13.32 -6.29 23.76
C MET A 18 12.00 -6.98 23.41
N ARG A 19 11.18 -7.32 24.41
CA ARG A 19 9.87 -7.92 24.20
C ARG A 19 8.91 -6.93 23.51
N GLN A 20 8.89 -5.68 23.97
CA GLN A 20 8.08 -4.62 23.39
C GLN A 20 8.50 -4.30 21.94
N GLY A 21 9.80 -4.22 21.65
CA GLY A 21 10.30 -3.98 20.29
C GLY A 21 9.94 -5.11 19.32
N ILE A 22 9.98 -6.36 19.76
CA ILE A 22 9.53 -7.51 18.94
C ILE A 22 8.02 -7.45 18.69
N GLU A 23 7.23 -7.11 19.71
CA GLU A 23 5.78 -7.01 19.58
C GLU A 23 5.39 -5.87 18.64
N GLN A 24 5.96 -4.69 18.85
CA GLN A 24 5.73 -3.52 18.00
C GLN A 24 6.17 -3.78 16.56
N GLY A 25 7.36 -4.34 16.33
CA GLY A 25 7.82 -4.68 14.98
C GLY A 25 6.93 -5.71 14.27
N ARG A 26 6.33 -6.66 15.01
CA ARG A 26 5.33 -7.59 14.44
C ARG A 26 4.01 -6.90 14.12
N GLU A 27 3.58 -5.94 14.91
CA GLU A 27 2.36 -5.18 14.65
C GLU A 27 2.51 -4.26 13.43
N GLU A 28 3.61 -3.51 13.38
CA GLU A 28 3.97 -2.64 12.25
C GLU A 28 4.09 -3.47 10.96
N GLY A 29 4.87 -4.56 10.96
CA GLY A 29 5.00 -5.40 9.77
C GLY A 29 3.69 -6.05 9.30
N ARG A 30 2.77 -6.39 10.23
CA ARG A 30 1.41 -6.86 9.87
C ARG A 30 0.54 -5.72 9.32
N ALA A 31 0.70 -4.50 9.81
CA ALA A 31 -0.06 -3.35 9.33
C ALA A 31 0.39 -2.96 7.92
N GLU A 32 1.70 -2.84 7.70
CA GLU A 32 2.33 -2.55 6.41
C GLU A 32 1.99 -3.62 5.38
N GLY A 33 2.22 -4.90 5.70
CA GLY A 33 1.92 -5.99 4.76
C GLY A 33 0.44 -6.08 4.38
N ARG A 34 -0.48 -5.71 5.29
CA ARG A 34 -1.92 -5.62 4.97
C ARG A 34 -2.27 -4.39 4.13
N ALA A 35 -1.52 -3.30 4.26
CA ALA A 35 -1.73 -2.09 3.46
C ALA A 35 -1.21 -2.33 2.02
N GLU A 36 0.03 -2.79 1.89
CA GLU A 36 0.66 -3.13 0.60
C GLU A 36 -0.14 -4.21 -0.14
N GLY A 37 -0.53 -5.29 0.55
CA GLY A 37 -1.32 -6.35 -0.06
C GLY A 37 -2.69 -5.88 -0.57
N ARG A 38 -3.31 -4.90 0.09
CA ARG A 38 -4.57 -4.30 -0.38
C ARG A 38 -4.36 -3.41 -1.60
N GLU A 39 -3.31 -2.59 -1.61
CA GLU A 39 -2.99 -1.70 -2.73
C GLU A 39 -2.61 -2.51 -3.98
N GLN A 40 -1.76 -3.52 -3.82
CA GLN A 40 -1.37 -4.43 -4.89
C GLN A 40 -2.58 -5.18 -5.46
N GLY A 41 -3.40 -5.78 -4.58
CA GLY A 41 -4.61 -6.50 -4.99
C GLY A 41 -5.62 -5.60 -5.71
N MET A 42 -5.79 -4.36 -5.25
CA MET A 42 -6.67 -3.40 -5.92
C MET A 42 -6.15 -3.01 -7.30
N THR A 43 -4.85 -2.78 -7.44
CA THR A 43 -4.20 -2.49 -8.71
C THR A 43 -4.40 -3.62 -9.72
N ASP A 44 -4.13 -4.85 -9.31
CA ASP A 44 -4.25 -6.02 -10.18
C ASP A 44 -5.70 -6.24 -10.63
N LEU A 45 -6.67 -6.09 -9.72
CA LEU A 45 -8.09 -6.18 -10.04
C LEU A 45 -8.54 -5.12 -11.05
N ILE A 46 -8.07 -3.88 -10.90
CA ILE A 46 -8.39 -2.79 -11.84
C ILE A 46 -7.80 -3.07 -13.21
N ILE A 47 -6.54 -3.51 -13.29
CA ILE A 47 -5.90 -3.89 -14.56
C ILE A 47 -6.70 -5.01 -15.23
N MET A 48 -7.07 -6.06 -14.49
CA MET A 48 -7.89 -7.15 -15.03
C MET A 48 -9.24 -6.65 -15.54
N GLN A 49 -9.93 -5.78 -14.79
CA GLN A 49 -11.21 -5.20 -15.20
C GLN A 49 -11.08 -4.37 -16.48
N LEU A 50 -10.05 -3.53 -16.56
CA LEU A 50 -9.75 -2.72 -17.73
C LEU A 50 -9.45 -3.59 -18.95
N MET A 51 -8.66 -4.66 -18.77
CA MET A 51 -8.36 -5.61 -19.84
C MET A 51 -9.61 -6.35 -20.35
N GLN A 52 -10.52 -6.71 -19.43
CA GLN A 52 -11.78 -7.36 -19.81
C GLN A 52 -12.72 -6.42 -20.57
N ARG A 53 -12.73 -5.13 -20.23
CA ARG A 53 -13.67 -4.18 -20.83
C ARG A 53 -13.15 -3.53 -22.12
N PHE A 54 -11.88 -3.14 -22.13
CA PHE A 54 -11.27 -2.41 -23.25
C PHE A 54 -10.33 -3.26 -24.10
N GLY A 55 -10.08 -4.51 -23.71
CA GLY A 55 -9.11 -5.38 -24.36
C GLY A 55 -7.67 -5.11 -23.88
N PRO A 56 -6.65 -5.54 -24.63
CA PRO A 56 -5.26 -5.38 -24.23
C PRO A 56 -4.90 -3.92 -23.92
N LEU A 57 -4.44 -3.66 -22.70
CA LEU A 57 -3.93 -2.36 -22.28
C LEU A 57 -2.51 -2.14 -22.80
N ALA A 58 -2.18 -0.89 -23.12
CA ALA A 58 -0.80 -0.53 -23.40
C ALA A 58 0.06 -0.70 -22.15
N GLU A 59 1.33 -1.06 -22.36
CA GLU A 59 2.30 -1.19 -21.27
C GLU A 59 2.49 0.13 -20.50
N ALA A 60 2.43 1.26 -21.23
CA ALA A 60 2.49 2.60 -20.64
C ALA A 60 1.34 2.87 -19.67
N ASP A 61 0.10 2.51 -20.03
CA ASP A 61 -1.07 2.70 -19.17
C ASP A 61 -1.00 1.79 -17.95
N THR A 62 -0.56 0.55 -18.13
CA THR A 62 -0.37 -0.41 -17.03
C THR A 62 0.69 0.09 -16.04
N ALA A 63 1.80 0.62 -16.55
CA ALA A 63 2.86 1.22 -15.72
C ALA A 63 2.37 2.49 -15.00
N HIS A 64 1.50 3.28 -15.63
CA HIS A 64 0.88 4.44 -15.00
C HIS A 64 -0.05 4.02 -13.86
N ILE A 65 -0.94 3.05 -14.11
CA ILE A 65 -1.89 2.54 -13.11
C ILE A 65 -1.16 2.01 -11.87
N ARG A 66 -0.05 1.28 -12.05
CA ARG A 66 0.78 0.78 -10.94
C ARG A 66 1.45 1.85 -10.10
N ARG A 67 1.52 3.10 -10.59
CA ARG A 67 2.10 4.24 -9.87
C ARG A 67 1.03 5.09 -9.17
N LEU A 68 -0.25 4.82 -9.40
CA LEU A 68 -1.34 5.51 -8.73
C LEU A 68 -1.33 5.20 -7.24
N SER A 69 -1.70 6.18 -6.43
CA SER A 69 -1.95 5.96 -5.00
C SER A 69 -3.20 5.12 -4.77
N GLY A 70 -3.30 4.45 -3.62
CA GLY A 70 -4.52 3.75 -3.19
C GLY A 70 -5.82 4.57 -3.34
N ALA A 71 -5.80 5.88 -3.07
CA ALA A 71 -6.97 6.75 -3.25
C ALA A 71 -7.34 6.93 -4.73
N GLN A 72 -6.34 7.12 -5.61
CA GLN A 72 -6.55 7.23 -7.05
C GLN A 72 -7.03 5.90 -7.64
N LEU A 73 -6.51 4.76 -7.16
CA LEU A 73 -7.00 3.43 -7.54
C LEU A 73 -8.48 3.25 -7.15
N GLN A 74 -8.87 3.68 -5.95
CA GLN A 74 -10.29 3.67 -5.54
C GLN A 74 -11.17 4.51 -6.46
N GLN A 75 -10.72 5.71 -6.82
CA GLN A 75 -11.46 6.55 -7.76
C GLN A 75 -11.55 5.93 -9.15
N LEU A 76 -10.45 5.36 -9.66
CA LEU A 76 -10.40 4.66 -10.95
C LEU A 76 -11.37 3.48 -10.97
N GLY A 77 -11.42 2.66 -9.91
CA GLY A 77 -12.33 1.52 -9.82
C GLY A 77 -13.82 1.89 -9.88
N MET A 78 -14.19 3.11 -9.46
CA MET A 78 -15.56 3.60 -9.60
C MET A 78 -15.80 4.25 -10.97
N GLN A 79 -14.86 5.08 -11.44
CA GLN A 79 -15.02 5.83 -12.68
C GLN A 79 -14.85 4.98 -13.93
N VAL A 80 -14.05 3.91 -13.86
CA VAL A 80 -13.91 2.95 -14.95
C VAL A 80 -15.26 2.41 -15.37
N LEU A 81 -16.19 2.19 -14.43
CA LEU A 81 -17.55 1.74 -14.71
C LEU A 81 -18.33 2.69 -15.64
N GLN A 82 -18.01 3.98 -15.63
CA GLN A 82 -18.69 5.02 -16.41
C GLN A 82 -18.00 5.36 -17.74
N PHE A 83 -16.80 4.85 -18.00
CA PHE A 83 -16.07 5.13 -19.25
C PHE A 83 -16.78 4.54 -20.47
N ALA A 84 -16.95 5.34 -21.51
CA ALA A 84 -17.50 4.92 -22.79
C ALA A 84 -16.46 4.17 -23.63
N GLY A 85 -15.17 4.43 -23.41
CA GLY A 85 -14.08 3.78 -24.14
C GLY A 85 -12.69 3.98 -23.55
N PRO A 86 -11.64 3.42 -24.19
CA PRO A 86 -10.25 3.54 -23.74
C PRO A 86 -9.69 4.98 -23.82
N ALA A 87 -10.30 5.84 -24.63
CA ALA A 87 -9.94 7.27 -24.68
C ALA A 87 -10.22 7.97 -23.34
N ASP A 88 -11.30 7.61 -22.65
CA ASP A 88 -11.66 8.19 -21.34
C ASP A 88 -10.63 7.79 -20.27
N LEU A 89 -10.17 6.54 -20.32
CA LEU A 89 -9.09 6.05 -19.45
C LEU A 89 -7.80 6.86 -19.67
N THR A 90 -7.42 7.06 -20.93
CA THR A 90 -6.20 7.80 -21.29
C THR A 90 -6.28 9.24 -20.78
N ALA A 91 -7.41 9.91 -21.00
CA ALA A 91 -7.65 11.27 -20.52
C ALA A 91 -7.64 11.34 -18.99
N TRP A 92 -8.25 10.35 -18.32
CA TRP A 92 -8.26 10.26 -16.86
C TRP A 92 -6.85 10.09 -16.28
N LEU A 93 -6.04 9.20 -16.85
CA LEU A 93 -4.67 8.94 -16.43
C LEU A 93 -3.79 10.20 -16.59
N GLN A 94 -3.96 10.95 -17.67
CA GLN A 94 -3.22 12.21 -17.89
C GLN A 94 -3.60 13.32 -16.90
N ALA A 95 -4.85 13.31 -16.40
CA ALA A 95 -5.32 14.27 -15.41
C ALA A 95 -4.88 13.93 -13.98
N GLN A 96 -4.28 12.77 -13.75
CA GLN A 96 -3.84 12.38 -12.41
C GLN A 96 -2.56 13.11 -12.00
N PRO A 97 -2.52 13.75 -10.82
CA PRO A 97 -1.29 14.29 -10.28
C PRO A 97 -0.30 13.15 -9.97
N PRO A 98 1.02 13.42 -10.02
CA PRO A 98 2.02 12.44 -9.60
C PRO A 98 1.75 12.00 -8.16
N ARG A 99 2.04 10.74 -7.84
CA ARG A 99 1.89 10.18 -6.49
C ARG A 99 2.58 11.12 -5.50
N VAL A 100 1.79 11.83 -4.69
CA VAL A 100 2.29 12.59 -3.55
C VAL A 100 2.41 11.57 -2.42
N PRO A 101 3.61 11.23 -1.95
CA PRO A 101 3.74 10.41 -0.75
C PRO A 101 3.12 11.17 0.42
N ALA A 102 2.32 10.48 1.22
CA ALA A 102 1.84 11.04 2.48
C ALA A 102 3.07 11.31 3.37
N GLU A 103 3.32 12.58 3.68
CA GLU A 103 4.29 13.01 4.71
C GLU A 103 3.89 12.50 6.10
#